data_AF-A0A377ZRA0-F1
#
_entry.id   AF-A0A377ZRA0-F1
#
_cell.length_a   1.000
_cell.length_b   1.000
_cell.length_c   1.000
_cell.angle_alpha   90.00
_cell.angle_beta   90.00
_cell.angle_gamma   90.00
#
_symmetry.space_group_name_H-M   'P 1'
#
loop_
_entity.id
_entity.type
_entity.pdbx_description
1 polymer ?
#
loop_
_entity_poly.entity_id
_entity_poly.type
_entity_poly.pdbx_seq_one_letter_code
_entity_poly.pdbx_strand_id
1 'polypeptide(L)' 'MQVLAVEDIGHLVAAVFAAPARFAGKTFEIASDSVTGRQLEGLFSAAAGRPIPYSRFSDEVLAPVLFCIS' A
#
# COMPACT_ATOMS: atom_id res chain seq x y z
N MET A 1 -3.77 -6.79 -2.33
CA MET A 1 -3.35 -5.68 -1.47
C MET A 1 -3.27 -4.45 -2.35
N GLN A 2 -3.73 -3.30 -1.86
CA GLN A 2 -3.60 -2.03 -2.59
C GLN A 2 -2.36 -1.29 -2.07
N VAL A 3 -1.54 -0.78 -2.97
CA VAL A 3 -0.28 -0.10 -2.64
C VAL A 3 -0.18 1.22 -3.38
N LEU A 4 0.54 2.16 -2.76
CA LEU A 4 0.85 3.48 -3.29
C LEU A 4 2.24 3.86 -2.78
N ALA A 5 3.07 4.44 -3.64
CA ALA A 5 4.34 5.01 -3.20
C ALA A 5 4.07 6.24 -2.33
N VAL A 6 4.80 6.40 -1.23
CA VAL A 6 4.57 7.51 -0.28
C VAL A 6 4.81 8.85 -0.97
N GLU A 7 5.76 8.88 -1.92
CA GLU A 7 6.12 10.05 -2.71
C GLU A 7 4.96 10.55 -3.59
N ASP A 8 4.11 9.63 -4.09
CA ASP A 8 2.97 9.97 -4.94
C ASP A 8 1.82 10.62 -4.16
N ILE A 9 1.75 10.41 -2.84
CA ILE A 9 0.75 11.05 -1.98
C ILE A 9 0.90 12.58 -2.05
N GLY A 10 2.14 13.09 -2.04
CA GLY A 10 2.40 14.53 -2.12
C GLY A 10 1.85 15.14 -3.40
N HIS A 11 2.07 14.47 -4.55
CA HIS A 11 1.53 14.90 -5.83
C HIS A 11 0.00 14.91 -5.86
N LEU A 12 -0.63 13.87 -5.29
CA LEU A 12 -2.08 13.80 -5.19
C LEU A 12 -2.64 14.92 -4.29
N VAL A 13 -2.03 15.14 -3.12
CA VAL A 13 -2.44 16.15 -2.15
C VAL A 13 -2.37 17.55 -2.79
N ALA A 14 -1.31 17.85 -3.53
CA ALA A 14 -1.20 19.13 -4.25
C ALA A 14 -2.37 19.35 -5.23
N ALA A 15 -2.76 18.31 -5.99
CA ALA A 15 -3.90 18.39 -6.89
C ALA A 15 -5.25 18.55 -6.16
N VAL A 16 -5.42 17.90 -5.01
CA VAL A 16 -6.63 18.03 -4.17
C VAL A 16 -6.79 19.46 -3.65
N PHE A 17 -5.72 20.05 -3.11
CA PHE A 17 -5.75 21.42 -2.60
C PHE A 17 -5.98 22.46 -3.70
N ALA A 18 -5.53 22.20 -4.94
CA ALA A 18 -5.78 23.07 -6.08
C ALA A 18 -7.26 23.06 -6.55
N ALA A 19 -8.07 22.08 -6.12
CA ALA A 19 -9.45 21.91 -6.57
C ALA A 19 -10.45 21.72 -5.41
N PRO A 20 -10.56 22.68 -4.47
CA PRO A 20 -11.38 22.54 -3.26
C PRO A 20 -12.86 22.34 -3.57
N ALA A 21 -13.41 22.98 -4.61
CA ALA A 21 -14.80 22.78 -5.04
C ALA A 21 -15.12 21.31 -5.40
N ARG A 22 -14.11 20.54 -5.82
CA ARG A 22 -14.26 19.13 -6.20
C ARG A 22 -14.08 18.19 -5.02
N PHE A 23 -13.20 18.53 -4.07
CA PHE A 23 -12.70 17.59 -3.06
C PHE A 23 -12.96 17.96 -1.60
N ALA A 24 -13.38 19.19 -1.30
CA ALA A 24 -13.67 19.60 0.07
C ALA A 24 -14.74 18.70 0.71
N GLY A 25 -14.46 18.23 1.93
CA GLY A 25 -15.37 17.39 2.71
C GLY A 25 -15.53 15.95 2.20
N LYS A 26 -14.72 15.51 1.21
CA LYS A 26 -14.79 14.15 0.68
C LYS A 26 -13.73 13.25 1.29
N THR A 27 -14.11 12.01 1.55
CA THR A 27 -13.20 10.90 1.86
C THR A 27 -13.21 9.93 0.68
N PHE A 28 -12.03 9.53 0.23
CA PHE A 28 -11.87 8.56 -0.85
C PHE A 28 -10.57 7.77 -0.66
N GLU A 29 -10.59 6.53 -1.11
CA GLU A 29 -9.44 5.62 -1.09
C GLU A 29 -8.47 5.92 -2.23
N ILE A 30 -7.18 5.69 -2.00
CA ILE A 30 -6.12 5.94 -2.98
C ILE A 30 -5.22 4.72 -3.09
N ALA A 31 -4.98 4.28 -4.33
CA ALA A 31 -4.09 3.19 -4.65
C ALA A 31 -3.55 3.38 -6.06
N SER A 32 -2.25 3.13 -6.26
CA SER A 32 -1.67 3.11 -7.61
C SER A 32 -1.67 1.71 -8.20
N ASP A 33 -1.50 0.68 -7.37
CA ASP A 33 -1.43 -0.71 -7.84
C ASP A 33 -2.17 -1.65 -6.89
N SER A 34 -2.60 -2.79 -7.42
CA SER A 34 -3.22 -3.88 -6.69
C SER A 34 -2.45 -5.16 -6.95
N VAL A 35 -1.73 -5.62 -5.92
CA VAL A 35 -0.82 -6.76 -6.00
C VAL A 35 -1.18 -7.86 -5.01
N THR A 36 -0.98 -9.09 -5.44
CA THR A 36 -1.00 -10.29 -4.58
C THR A 36 0.39 -10.55 -4.00
N GLY A 37 0.47 -11.35 -2.93
CA GLY A 37 1.76 -11.74 -2.36
C GLY A 37 2.69 -12.45 -3.35
N ARG A 38 2.14 -13.27 -4.25
CA ARG A 38 2.90 -13.95 -5.31
C ARG A 38 3.44 -12.97 -6.36
N GLN A 39 2.71 -11.90 -6.68
CA GLN A 39 3.21 -10.85 -7.57
C GLN A 39 4.35 -10.08 -6.91
N LEU A 40 4.25 -9.78 -5.60
CA LEU A 40 5.33 -9.15 -4.85
C LEU A 40 6.61 -10.00 -4.83
N GLU A 41 6.50 -11.32 -4.63
CA GLU A 41 7.63 -12.25 -4.75
C GLU A 41 8.35 -12.08 -6.10
N GLY A 42 7.59 -12.07 -7.20
CA GLY A 42 8.16 -11.89 -8.54
C GLY A 42 8.86 -10.55 -8.71
N LEU A 43 8.19 -9.45 -8.33
CA LEU A 43 8.71 -8.09 -8.45
C LEU A 43 9.98 -7.89 -7.61
N PHE A 44 9.97 -8.34 -6.35
CA PHE A 44 11.11 -8.19 -5.46
C PHE A 44 12.26 -9.12 -5.84
N SER A 45 11.97 -10.35 -6.25
CA SER A 45 13.02 -11.27 -6.72
C SER A 45 13.72 -10.73 -7.97
N ALA A 46 12.95 -10.16 -8.90
CA ALA A 46 13.49 -9.52 -10.10
C ALA A 46 14.35 -8.31 -9.74
N ALA A 47 13.87 -7.42 -8.87
CA ALA A 47 14.60 -6.23 -8.46
C ALA A 47 15.89 -6.56 -7.68
N ALA A 48 15.88 -7.61 -6.85
CA ALA A 48 17.02 -8.02 -6.03
C ALA A 48 18.01 -8.96 -6.75
N GLY A 49 17.66 -9.48 -7.92
CA GLY A 49 18.47 -10.46 -8.66
C GLY A 49 18.63 -11.82 -7.97
N ARG A 50 17.79 -12.13 -6.97
CA ARG A 50 17.79 -13.40 -6.23
C ARG A 50 16.37 -13.75 -5.78
N PRO A 51 16.05 -15.03 -5.54
CA PRO A 51 14.74 -15.43 -5.03
C PRO A 51 14.43 -14.78 -3.66
N ILE A 52 13.26 -14.14 -3.55
CA ILE A 52 12.67 -13.60 -2.33
C ILE A 52 11.24 -14.18 -2.22
N PRO A 53 11.07 -15.33 -1.55
CA PRO A 53 9.79 -16.01 -1.50
C PRO A 53 8.78 -15.26 -0.65
N TYR A 54 7.51 -15.28 -1.07
CA TYR A 54 6.39 -14.80 -0.27
C TYR A 54 5.92 -15.88 0.70
N SER A 55 5.80 -15.53 1.98
CA SER A 55 5.15 -16.35 2.99
C SER A 55 4.19 -15.48 3.79
N ARG A 56 3.01 -16.02 4.11
CA ARG A 56 2.01 -15.34 4.94
C ARG A 56 2.16 -15.83 6.38
N PHE A 57 2.24 -14.91 7.32
CA PHE A 57 2.13 -15.25 8.75
C PHE A 57 0.73 -15.78 9.06
N SER A 58 0.64 -16.79 9.93
CA SER A 58 -0.65 -17.25 10.44
C SER A 58 -1.29 -16.16 11.30
N ASP A 59 -2.62 -16.20 11.40
CA ASP A 59 -3.36 -15.21 12.18
C ASP A 59 -2.99 -15.27 13.69
N GLU A 60 -2.59 -16.45 14.20
CA GLU A 60 -2.05 -16.62 15.57
C GLU A 60 -0.79 -15.78 15.82
N VAL A 61 0.11 -15.71 14.84
CA VAL A 61 1.33 -14.89 14.92
C VAL A 61 0.99 -13.39 14.84
N LEU A 62 -0.05 -13.03 14.10
CA LEU A 62 -0.46 -11.63 13.89
C LEU A 62 -1.36 -11.08 15.01
N ALA A 63 -2.05 -11.95 15.75
CA ALA A 63 -2.98 -11.57 16.81
C ALA A 63 -2.41 -10.59 17.86
N PRO A 64 -1.20 -10.77 18.43
CA PRO A 64 -0.66 -9.85 19.42
C PRO A 64 -0.29 -8.47 18.86
N VAL A 65 -0.01 -8.36 17.56
CA VAL A 65 0.40 -7.10 16.91
C VAL A 65 -0.82 -6.21 16.62
N LEU A 66 -1.97 -6.82 16.36
CA LEU A 66 -3.23 -6.11 16.08
C LEU A 66 -3.71 -5.29 17.28
N PHE A 67 -3.37 -5.71 18.51
CA PHE A 67 -3.71 -5.00 19.74
C PHE A 67 -2.97 -3.66 19.92
N CYS A 68 -1.83 -3.44 19.25
CA CYS A 68 -1.05 -2.20 19.35
C CYS A 68 -1.45 -1.10 18.36
N ILE A 69 -2.35 -1.38 17.41
CA ILE A 69 -2.71 -0.47 16.29
C ILE A 69 -4.17 -0.01 16.38
N SER A 70 -4.87 -0.29 17.48
CA SER A 70 -6.21 0.21 17.81
C SER A 70 -6.11 1.32 18.87
#